data_AF-A0A392TF02-F1
#
_entry.id   AF-A0A392TF02-F1
#
_cell.length_a   1.000
_cell.length_b   1.000
_cell.length_c   1.000
_cell.angle_alpha   90.00
_cell.angle_beta   90.00
_cell.angle_gamma   90.00
#
_symmetry.space_group_name_H-M   'P 1'
#
loop_
_entity.id
_entity.type
_entity.pdbx_description
1 polymer ?
#
loop_
_entity_poly.entity_id
_entity_poly.type
_entity_poly.pdbx_seq_one_letter_code
_entity_poly.pdbx_strand_id
1 'polypeptide(L)' 'TDETSPLRPRGKGATASVQREKAKALEEAGGRPKRRRVARAQPQPEPQGDPEPQGDPEPEPQPKDID' A
#
# COMPACT_ATOMS: atom_id res chain seq x y z
N THR A 1 2.36 16.12 26.00
CA THR A 1 3.70 16.60 25.63
C THR A 1 3.82 16.49 24.14
N ASP A 2 3.72 17.62 23.44
CA ASP A 2 3.88 17.70 21.99
C ASP A 2 5.30 17.31 21.58
N GLU A 3 5.48 16.06 21.18
CA GLU A 3 6.69 15.55 20.52
C GLU A 3 6.79 16.10 19.08
N THR A 4 6.91 17.43 18.96
CA THR A 4 7.31 18.02 17.68
C THR A 4 8.81 17.87 17.54
N SER A 5 9.21 16.73 16.96
CA SER A 5 10.60 16.44 16.58
C SER A 5 11.25 17.65 15.90
N PRO A 6 12.50 18.02 16.26
CA PRO A 6 13.16 19.17 15.67
C PRO A 6 13.35 18.95 14.17
N LEU A 7 12.66 19.76 13.37
CA LEU A 7 12.85 19.83 11.92
C LEU A 7 14.33 20.15 11.66
N ARG A 8 15.07 19.17 11.12
CA ARG A 8 16.47 19.35 10.71
C ARG A 8 16.57 20.59 9.82
N PRO A 9 17.39 21.60 10.16
CA PRO A 9 17.53 22.78 9.33
C PRO A 9 18.08 22.35 7.98
N ARG A 10 17.27 22.50 6.91
CA ARG A 10 17.76 22.33 5.55
C ARG A 10 18.76 23.45 5.27
N GLY A 11 20.04 23.14 5.33
CA GLY A 11 21.10 24.08 4.97
C GLY A 11 20.81 24.68 3.60
N LYS A 12 20.81 26.01 3.51
CA LYS A 12 20.77 26.71 2.22
C LYS A 12 22.12 26.46 1.55
N GLY A 13 22.20 25.39 0.76
CA GLY A 13 23.42 25.08 0.00
C GLY A 13 23.80 26.23 -0.92
N ALA A 14 25.08 26.33 -1.30
CA ALA A 14 25.63 27.40 -2.16
C ALA A 14 24.84 27.62 -3.47
N THR A 15 24.08 26.62 -3.93
CA THR A 15 23.27 26.67 -5.15
C THR A 15 21.79 26.99 -4.92
N ALA A 16 21.38 27.37 -3.71
CA ALA A 16 19.97 27.56 -3.37
C ALA A 16 19.31 28.72 -4.14
N SER A 17 20.05 29.81 -4.40
CA SER A 17 19.58 30.94 -5.23
C SER A 17 19.31 30.50 -6.66
N VAL A 18 20.27 29.78 -7.27
CA VAL A 18 20.18 29.26 -8.64
C VAL A 18 19.00 28.29 -8.78
N GLN A 19 18.77 27.40 -7.81
CA GLN A 19 17.61 26.52 -7.84
C GLN A 19 16.28 27.27 -7.71
N ARG A 20 16.23 28.32 -6.88
CA ARG A 20 15.03 29.17 -6.76
C ARG A 20 14.74 29.92 -8.07
N GLU A 21 15.77 30.46 -8.72
CA GLU A 21 15.63 31.14 -10.01
C GLU A 21 15.12 30.19 -11.10
N LYS A 22 15.69 28.97 -11.18
CA LYS A 22 15.20 27.93 -12.10
C LYS A 22 13.75 27.53 -11.83
N ALA A 23 13.34 27.44 -10.56
CA ALA A 23 11.96 27.13 -10.20
C ALA A 23 10.99 28.24 -10.63
N LYS A 24 11.38 29.51 -10.45
CA LYS A 24 10.59 30.66 -10.92
C LYS A 24 10.46 30.68 -12.44
N ALA A 25 11.55 30.45 -13.17
CA ALA A 25 11.52 30.39 -14.63
C ALA A 25 10.62 29.25 -15.15
N LEU A 26 10.61 28.11 -14.47
CA LEU A 26 9.71 27.00 -14.79
C LEU A 26 8.24 27.39 -14.58
N GLU A 27 7.93 28.05 -13.46
CA GLU A 27 6.57 28.51 -13.13
C GLU A 27 6.06 29.57 -14.11
N GLU A 28 6.90 30.55 -14.48
CA GLU A 28 6.59 31.59 -15.45
C GLU A 28 6.34 31.02 -16.86
N ALA A 29 7.10 29.99 -17.25
CA ALA A 29 6.85 29.24 -18.48
C ALA A 29 5.61 28.32 -18.40
N GLY A 30 4.82 28.37 -17.32
CA GLY A 30 3.67 27.52 -17.07
C GLY A 30 4.02 26.05 -16.77
N GLY A 31 5.31 25.76 -16.63
CA GLY A 31 5.82 24.43 -16.32
C GLY A 31 5.63 24.07 -14.85
N ARG A 32 5.06 22.90 -14.58
CA ARG A 32 5.04 22.30 -13.24
C ARG A 32 6.08 21.18 -13.17
N PRO A 33 6.81 21.03 -12.06
CA PRO A 33 7.70 19.89 -11.88
C PRO A 33 6.90 18.60 -12.03
N LYS A 34 7.33 17.70 -12.93
CA LYS A 34 6.72 16.38 -13.05
C LYS A 34 6.93 15.63 -11.74
N ARG A 35 5.87 15.55 -10.92
CA ARG A 35 5.85 14.64 -9.77
C ARG A 35 5.80 13.23 -10.32
N ARG A 36 6.84 12.43 -10.05
CA ARG A 36 6.83 11.01 -10.37
C ARG A 36 5.65 10.38 -9.62
N ARG A 37 4.64 9.90 -10.34
CA ARG A 37 3.55 9.12 -9.74
C ARG A 37 4.16 7.80 -9.27
N VAL A 38 4.29 7.62 -7.97
CA VAL A 38 4.65 6.33 -7.39
C VAL A 38 3.36 5.51 -7.30
N ALA A 39 3.39 4.28 -7.81
CA ALA A 39 2.26 3.37 -7.65
C ALA A 39 2.03 3.13 -6.15
N ARG A 40 0.83 3.46 -5.67
CA ARG A 40 0.44 3.13 -4.30
C ARG A 40 0.11 1.64 -4.27
N ALA A 41 0.72 0.90 -3.35
CA ALA A 41 0.36 -0.50 -3.14
C ALA A 41 -1.11 -0.59 -2.68
N GLN A 42 -1.89 -1.47 -3.33
CA GLN A 42 -3.20 -1.86 -2.86
C GLN A 42 -3.03 -2.85 -1.70
N PRO A 43 -3.88 -2.82 -0.66
CA PRO A 43 -3.86 -3.84 0.38
C PRO A 43 -4.16 -5.22 -0.22
N GLN A 44 -3.56 -6.27 0.35
CA GLN A 44 -3.87 -7.64 -0.07
C GLN A 44 -5.30 -8.01 0.37
N PRO A 45 -6.03 -8.80 -0.45
CA PRO A 45 -7.35 -9.31 -0.07
C PRO A 45 -7.23 -10.24 1.14
N GLU A 46 -8.29 -10.31 1.94
CA GLU A 46 -8.37 -11.21 3.08
C GLU A 46 -8.36 -12.68 2.61
N PRO A 47 -7.75 -13.60 3.38
CA PRO A 47 -7.80 -15.03 3.08
C PRO A 47 -9.25 -15.51 3.09
N GLN A 48 -9.67 -16.21 2.04
CA GLN A 48 -10.93 -16.95 2.08
C GLN A 48 -10.78 -18.07 3.13
N GLY A 49 -11.66 -18.07 4.13
CA GLY A 49 -11.60 -18.99 5.26
C GLY A 49 -11.59 -20.46 4.85
N ASP A 50 -11.11 -21.30 5.76
CA ASP A 50 -11.01 -22.76 5.58
C ASP A 50 -12.39 -23.36 5.25
N PRO A 51 -12.50 -24.28 4.28
CA PRO A 51 -13.77 -24.96 4.00
C PRO A 51 -14.29 -25.69 5.24
N GLU A 52 -15.60 -25.66 5.45
CA GLU A 52 -16.24 -26.43 6.52
C GLU A 52 -15.93 -27.93 6.37
N PRO A 53 -15.70 -28.64 7.48
CA PRO A 53 -15.44 -30.07 7.43
C PRO A 53 -16.65 -30.78 6.80
N GLN A 54 -16.43 -31.45 5.68
CA GLN A 54 -17.42 -32.35 5.11
C GLN A 54 -17.67 -33.46 6.12
N GLY A 55 -18.91 -33.55 6.61
CA GLY A 55 -19.30 -34.53 7.62
C GLY A 55 -18.97 -35.97 7.20
N ASP A 56 -18.74 -36.82 8.19
CA ASP A 56 -18.41 -38.23 8.00
C ASP A 56 -19.44 -38.94 7.11
N PRO A 57 -19.02 -39.85 6.21
CA PRO A 57 -19.94 -40.60 5.37
C PRO A 57 -20.90 -41.42 6.23
N GLU A 58 -22.19 -41.34 5.93
CA GLU A 58 -23.23 -42.14 6.58
C GLU A 58 -22.94 -43.64 6.35
N PRO A 59 -23.00 -44.49 7.40
CA PRO A 59 -22.68 -45.90 7.26
C PRO A 59 -23.64 -46.57 6.27
N GLU A 60 -23.10 -47.32 5.31
CA GLU A 60 -23.90 -48.06 4.34
C GLU A 60 -24.80 -49.10 5.03
N PRO A 61 -26.04 -49.29 4.57
CA PRO A 61 -26.95 -50.27 5.16
C PRO A 61 -26.41 -51.69 4.92
N GLN A 62 -26.13 -52.40 6.01
CA GLN A 62 -25.70 -53.79 5.91
C GLN A 62 -26.85 -54.71 5.44
N PRO A 63 -26.58 -55.70 4.58
CA PRO A 63 -27.59 -56.65 4.16
C PRO A 63 -28.08 -57.41 5.40
N LYS A 64 -29.41 -57.49 5.53
CA LYS A 64 -30.07 -58.25 6.58
C LYS A 64 -30.04 -59.69 6.13
N ASP A 65 -29.36 -60.55 6.89
CA ASP A 65 -29.42 -61.99 6.66
C ASP A 65 -30.89 -62.43 6.80
N ILE A 66 -31.44 -62.96 5.71
CA ILE A 66 -32.79 -63.52 5.65
C ILE A 66 -32.62 -65.04 5.78
N ASP A 67 -33.14 -65.59 6.89
CA ASP A 67 -33.19 -67.03 7.20
C ASP A 67 -34.16 -67.80 6.28
#